data_AF-A0A7W0KYD1-F1
#
_entry.id   AF-A0A7W0KYD1-F1
#
_cell.length_a   1.000
_cell.length_b   1.000
_cell.length_c   1.000
_cell.angle_alpha   90.00
_cell.angle_beta   90.00
_cell.angle_gamma   90.00
#
_symmetry.space_group_name_H-M   'P 1'
#
loop_
_entity.id
_entity.type
_entity.pdbx_description
1 polymer ?
#
loop_
_entity_poly.entity_id
_entity_poly.type
_entity_poly.pdbx_seq_one_letter_code
_entity_poly.pdbx_strand_id
1 'polypeptide(L)' 'MDGGPAPADLLSRCRFPAAGSAVDCAFSGGADSTALVVLAVAAGCRVTAVHVDHGLRASSGDEAAAARH' A
#
# COMPACT_ATOMS: atom_id res chain seq x y z
N MET A 1 14.47 16.54 11.35
CA MET A 1 14.02 15.46 10.45
C MET A 1 13.01 14.68 11.25
N ASP A 2 11.79 15.20 11.37
CA ASP A 2 10.78 14.60 12.23
C ASP A 2 10.25 13.36 11.52
N GLY A 3 10.66 12.20 12.02
CA GLY A 3 10.19 10.91 11.54
C GLY A 3 8.68 10.89 11.62
N GLY A 4 8.03 10.72 10.47
CA GLY A 4 6.58 10.57 10.40
C GLY A 4 6.09 9.43 11.30
N PRO A 5 4.78 9.40 11.61
CA PRO A 5 4.23 8.40 12.51
C PRO A 5 4.59 6.99 12.06
N ALA A 6 4.97 6.13 13.00
CA ALA A 6 5.30 4.75 12.69
C ALA A 6 4.06 4.04 12.14
N PRO A 7 4.21 3.02 11.26
CA PRO A 7 3.08 2.26 10.74
C PRO A 7 2.15 1.70 11.83
N ALA A 8 2.70 1.33 12.99
CA ALA A 8 1.92 0.87 14.15
C ALA A 8 0.97 1.94 14.72
N ASP A 9 1.38 3.22 14.73
CA ASP A 9 0.56 4.33 15.24
C ASP A 9 -0.60 4.67 14.29
N LEU A 10 -0.41 4.44 13.00
CA LEU A 10 -1.44 4.61 11.98
C LEU A 10 -2.39 3.41 11.95
N LEU A 11 -1.86 2.19 12.13
CA LEU A 11 -2.67 0.97 12.23
C LEU A 11 -3.73 1.06 13.33
N SER A 12 -3.40 1.62 14.50
CA SER A 12 -4.37 1.75 15.59
C SER A 12 -5.53 2.68 15.27
N ARG A 13 -5.42 3.50 14.23
CA ARG A 13 -6.45 4.45 13.76
C ARG A 13 -7.22 3.93 12.55
N CYS A 14 -6.78 2.84 11.94
CA CYS A 14 -7.36 2.26 10.75
C CYS A 14 -8.04 0.92 11.07
N ARG A 15 -9.19 0.66 10.43
CA ARG A 15 -9.88 -0.62 10.55
C ARG A 15 -9.52 -1.49 9.34
N PHE A 16 -8.64 -2.46 9.54
CA PHE A 16 -8.36 -3.48 8.54
C PHE A 16 -9.23 -4.73 8.77
N PRO A 17 -9.48 -5.52 7.72
CA PRO A 17 -10.03 -6.87 7.86
C PRO A 17 -9.15 -7.74 8.76
N ALA A 18 -9.69 -8.89 9.19
CA ALA A 18 -8.93 -9.82 10.02
C ALA A 18 -7.64 -10.28 9.31
N ALA A 19 -6.61 -10.62 10.10
CA ALA A 19 -5.38 -11.18 9.55
C ALA A 19 -5.69 -12.43 8.70
N GLY A 20 -4.99 -12.56 7.56
CA GLY A 20 -5.22 -13.60 6.56
C GLY A 20 -6.33 -13.30 5.53
N SER A 21 -7.15 -12.26 5.74
CA SER A 21 -8.12 -11.79 4.75
C SER A 21 -7.41 -11.34 3.47
N ALA A 22 -7.94 -11.76 2.32
CA ALA A 22 -7.49 -11.26 1.03
C ALA A 22 -8.07 -9.86 0.79
N VAL A 23 -7.23 -8.91 0.41
CA VAL A 23 -7.62 -7.52 0.11
C VAL A 23 -6.96 -7.06 -1.18
N ASP A 24 -7.74 -6.41 -2.04
CA ASP A 24 -7.23 -5.77 -3.25
C ASP A 24 -7.13 -4.26 -2.99
N CYS A 25 -5.92 -3.72 -3.07
CA CYS A 25 -5.65 -2.31 -2.82
C CYS A 25 -5.35 -1.60 -4.15
N ALA A 26 -6.14 -0.58 -4.48
CA ALA A 26 -5.83 0.31 -5.59
C ALA A 26 -4.53 1.09 -5.26
N PHE A 27 -3.50 0.89 -6.07
CA PHE A 27 -2.19 1.52 -5.94
C PHE A 27 -2.02 2.52 -7.06
N SER A 28 -2.03 3.82 -6.78
CA SER A 28 -1.88 4.86 -7.81
C SER A 28 -0.42 5.29 -8.03
N GLY A 29 0.52 4.77 -7.23
CA GLY A 29 1.91 5.26 -7.16
C GLY A 29 2.09 6.46 -6.23
N GLY A 30 1.01 6.97 -5.63
CA GLY A 30 1.09 8.06 -4.65
C GLY A 30 1.47 7.57 -3.25
N ALA A 31 2.01 8.48 -2.43
CA ALA A 31 2.38 8.22 -1.04
C ALA A 31 1.23 7.65 -0.19
N ASP A 32 0.01 8.15 -0.38
CA ASP A 32 -1.18 7.68 0.36
C ASP A 32 -1.52 6.23 0.02
N SER A 33 -1.49 5.89 -1.27
CA SER A 33 -1.76 4.52 -1.73
C SER A 33 -0.67 3.54 -1.30
N THR A 34 0.59 4.01 -1.23
CA THR A 34 1.71 3.26 -0.69
C THR A 34 1.52 3.01 0.82
N ALA A 35 1.16 4.04 1.57
CA ALA A 35 0.89 3.92 3.01
C ALA A 35 -0.25 2.94 3.28
N LEU A 36 -1.32 2.96 2.48
CA LEU A 36 -2.43 2.02 2.60
C LEU A 36 -1.98 0.55 2.42
N VAL A 37 -1.17 0.27 1.40
CA VAL A 37 -0.61 -1.08 1.16
C VAL A 37 0.28 -1.51 2.32
N VAL A 38 1.16 -0.63 2.79
CA VAL A 38 2.05 -0.91 3.94
C VAL A 38 1.25 -1.22 5.19
N LEU A 39 0.20 -0.45 5.48
CA LEU A 39 -0.66 -0.69 6.63
C LEU A 39 -1.47 -1.98 6.49
N ALA A 40 -1.98 -2.31 5.30
CA ALA A 40 -2.70 -3.57 5.07
C ALA A 40 -1.80 -4.81 5.29
N VAL A 41 -0.55 -4.74 4.83
CA VAL A 41 0.45 -5.78 5.10
C VAL A 41 0.76 -5.87 6.59
N ALA A 42 0.97 -4.74 7.25
CA ALA A 42 1.26 -4.68 8.69
C ALA A 42 0.08 -5.15 9.56
N ALA A 43 -1.16 -5.06 9.07
CA ALA A 43 -2.35 -5.65 9.69
C ALA A 43 -2.45 -7.19 9.49
N GLY A 44 -1.54 -7.79 8.72
CA GLY A 44 -1.51 -9.22 8.43
C GLY A 44 -2.48 -9.66 7.33
N CYS A 45 -2.99 -8.74 6.50
CA CYS A 45 -3.80 -9.11 5.35
C CYS A 45 -2.95 -9.72 4.23
N ARG A 46 -3.57 -10.54 3.37
CA ARG A 46 -2.99 -10.97 2.09
C ARG A 46 -3.33 -9.92 1.04
N VAL A 47 -2.38 -9.06 0.73
CA VAL A 47 -2.61 -7.86 -0.09
C VAL A 47 -2.25 -8.11 -1.56
N THR A 48 -3.15 -7.76 -2.46
CA THR A 48 -2.86 -7.57 -3.90
C THR A 48 -2.88 -6.08 -4.21
N ALA A 49 -1.75 -5.49 -4.61
CA ALA A 49 -1.72 -4.11 -5.08
C ALA A 49 -2.07 -4.04 -6.57
N VAL A 50 -3.12 -3.29 -6.92
CA VAL A 50 -3.61 -3.12 -8.29
C VAL A 50 -3.32 -1.70 -8.75
N HIS A 51 -2.35 -1.56 -9.66
CA HIS A 51 -2.07 -0.29 -10.34
C HIS A 51 -2.82 -0.24 -11.67
N VAL A 52 -3.59 0.83 -11.89
CA VAL A 52 -4.22 1.11 -13.19
C VAL A 52 -3.39 2.20 -13.86
N ASP A 53 -2.58 1.80 -14.84
CA ASP A 53 -1.87 2.77 -15.68
C ASP A 53 -2.87 3.42 -16.63
N HIS A 54 -3.28 4.65 -16.29
CA HIS A 54 -4.17 5.45 -17.11
C HIS A 54 -3.46 6.07 -18.33
N GLY A 55 -2.18 5.78 -18.58
CA GLY A 55 -1.44 6.19 -19.76
C GLY A 55 -1.16 7.70 -19.85
N LEU A 56 -1.28 8.42 -18.73
CA LEU A 56 -1.17 9.88 -18.70
C LEU A 56 0.26 10.41 -18.52
N ARG A 57 1.26 9.55 -18.21
CA ARG A 57 2.71 9.89 -18.23
C ARG A 57 3.59 8.65 -18.52
N ALA A 58 4.69 8.86 -19.24
CA ALA A 58 5.62 7.82 -19.75
C ALA A 58 6.66 7.29 -18.73
N SER A 59 6.41 7.35 -17.41
CA SER A 59 7.41 6.98 -16.39
C SER A 59 6.86 6.00 -15.33
N SER A 60 6.01 5.06 -15.73
CA SER A 60 5.27 4.16 -14.82
C SER A 60 5.87 2.75 -14.69
N GLY A 61 7.12 2.54 -15.11
CA GLY A 61 7.72 1.20 -15.22
C GLY A 61 8.44 0.69 -13.97
N ASP A 62 9.02 1.58 -13.15
CA ASP A 62 10.03 1.17 -12.16
C ASP A 62 9.46 0.82 -10.76
N GLU A 63 8.22 1.21 -10.43
CA GLU A 63 7.62 0.90 -9.12
C GLU A 63 7.02 -0.52 -9.02
N ALA A 64 6.71 -1.16 -10.16
CA ALA A 64 6.10 -2.51 -10.18
C ALA A 64 7.08 -3.62 -9.74
N ALA A 65 8.39 -3.37 -9.77
CA ALA A 65 9.41 -4.33 -9.37
C ALA A 65 9.57 -4.47 -7.85
N ALA A 66 9.21 -3.44 -7.07
CA ALA A 66 9.38 -3.43 -5.62
C ALA A 66 8.30 -4.23 -4.85
N ALA A 67 7.20 -4.61 -5.52
CA ALA A 67 6.04 -5.27 -4.90
C ALA A 67 6.13 -6.82 -4.89
N ARG A 68 7.30 -7.40 -5.18
CA ARG A 68 7.53 -8.85 -5.09
C ARG A 68 8.48 -9.16 -3.94
N HIS A 69 7.94 -9.35 -2.74
CA HIS A 69 8.58 -10.11 -1.66
C HIS A 69 7.52 -10.80 -0.81
#